data_AF-A0A441YUC8-F1
#
_entry.id   AF-A0A441YUC8-F1
#
_cell.length_a   1.000
_cell.length_b   1.000
_cell.length_c   1.000
_cell.angle_alpha   90.00
_cell.angle_beta   90.00
_cell.angle_gamma   90.00
#
_symmetry.space_group_name_H-M   'P 1'
#
loop_
_entity.id
_entity.type
_entity.pdbx_description
1 polymer ?
#
loop_
_entity_poly.entity_id
_entity_poly.type
_entity_poly.pdbx_seq_one_letter_code
_entity_poly.pdbx_strand_id
1 'polypeptide(L)'
;MTHEDDFNTFWKAYPRRVAKGHARTAFDRAIRKTTLETMLQAIADYIRFKPERIDFKHPATWLNGECWEDEWEPPPSRPSTGHGFLDALMRH
;
A
#
# COMPACT_ATOMS: atom_id res chain seq x y z
N MET A 1 3.73 19.28 7.08
CA MET A 1 3.21 18.76 5.79
C MET A 1 1.73 18.52 5.95
N THR A 2 0.92 19.00 5.00
CA THR A 2 -0.54 18.81 4.99
C THR A 2 -0.85 17.47 4.32
N HIS A 3 -1.73 16.65 4.91
CA HIS A 3 -2.15 15.36 4.35
C HIS A 3 -2.66 15.44 2.89
N GLU A 4 -3.00 16.63 2.40
CA GLU A 4 -3.35 16.88 1.01
C GLU A 4 -2.19 16.78 0.03
N ASP A 5 -0.99 17.23 0.42
CA ASP A 5 0.19 17.19 -0.44
C ASP A 5 0.69 15.74 -0.59
N ASP A 6 0.72 15.00 0.51
CA ASP A 6 1.03 13.57 0.52
C ASP A 6 0.04 12.79 -0.35
N PHE A 7 -1.26 13.06 -0.18
CA PHE A 7 -2.29 12.46 -1.02
C PHE A 7 -2.14 12.83 -2.49
N ASN A 8 -1.76 14.07 -2.81
CA ASN A 8 -1.55 14.51 -4.20
C ASN A 8 -0.39 13.73 -4.84
N THR A 9 0.69 13.53 -4.10
CA THR A 9 1.85 12.74 -4.51
C THR A 9 1.46 11.28 -4.76
N PHE A 10 0.77 10.65 -3.80
CA PHE A 10 0.19 9.32 -3.96
C PHE A 10 -0.72 9.24 -5.19
N TRP A 11 -1.62 10.22 -5.35
CA TRP A 11 -2.60 10.25 -6.43
C TRP A 11 -1.94 10.37 -7.80
N LYS A 12 -0.84 11.10 -7.93
CA LYS A 12 -0.07 11.22 -9.18
C LYS A 12 0.68 9.94 -9.52
N ALA A 13 1.19 9.21 -8.51
CA ALA A 13 1.93 7.96 -8.70
C ALA A 13 1.02 6.80 -9.12
N TYR A 14 -0.24 6.78 -8.66
CA TYR A 14 -1.14 5.67 -8.93
C TYR A 14 -1.58 5.61 -10.42
N PRO A 15 -1.47 4.47 -11.11
CA PRO A 15 -1.75 4.36 -12.54
C PRO A 15 -3.24 4.53 -12.88
N ARG A 16 -4.13 4.10 -11.99
CA ARG A 16 -5.59 4.19 -12.14
C ARG A 16 -6.22 5.15 -11.12
N ARG A 17 -6.51 6.36 -11.58
CA ARG A 17 -6.97 7.48 -10.74
C ARG A 17 -8.49 7.62 -10.78
N VAL A 18 -9.19 6.77 -10.03
CA VAL A 18 -10.67 6.73 -9.95
C VAL A 18 -11.19 6.95 -8.54
N ALA A 19 -12.43 7.46 -8.41
CA ALA A 19 -13.11 7.68 -7.13
C ALA A 19 -12.27 8.46 -6.09
N LYS A 20 -11.77 9.64 -6.47
CA LYS A 20 -10.87 10.49 -5.66
C LYS A 20 -11.39 10.76 -4.24
N GLY A 21 -12.70 10.95 -4.07
CA GLY A 21 -13.31 11.18 -2.75
C GLY A 21 -13.11 9.99 -1.80
N HIS A 22 -13.46 8.78 -2.25
CA HIS A 22 -13.26 7.55 -1.48
C HIS A 22 -11.77 7.26 -1.23
N ALA A 23 -10.92 7.52 -2.23
CA ALA A 23 -9.47 7.35 -2.10
C ALA A 23 -8.89 8.27 -1.03
N ARG A 24 -9.37 9.52 -0.93
CA ARG A 24 -8.92 10.48 0.08
C ARG A 24 -9.26 10.02 1.49
N THR A 25 -10.50 9.57 1.72
CA THR A 25 -10.91 9.03 3.03
C THR A 25 -10.12 7.77 3.40
N ALA A 26 -9.84 6.90 2.43
CA ALA A 26 -9.01 5.72 2.65
C ALA A 26 -7.55 6.11 2.96
N PHE A 27 -7.02 7.13 2.28
CA PHE A 27 -5.65 7.61 2.47
C PHE A 27 -5.43 8.20 3.87
N ASP A 28 -6.38 8.96 4.41
CA ASP A 28 -6.28 9.48 5.80
C ASP A 28 -6.13 8.36 6.83
N ARG A 29 -6.75 7.20 6.56
CA ARG A 29 -6.63 6.01 7.41
C ARG A 29 -5.29 5.30 7.19
N ALA A 30 -4.87 5.16 5.93
CA ALA A 30 -3.62 4.50 5.55
C ALA A 30 -2.38 5.24 6.06
N ILE A 31 -2.33 6.58 5.93
CA ILE A 31 -1.19 7.41 6.38
C ILE A 31 -0.98 7.37 7.90
N ARG A 32 -1.99 6.94 8.67
CA ARG A 32 -1.87 6.70 10.12
C ARG A 32 -1.24 5.35 10.44
N LYS A 33 -1.26 4.41 9.50
CA LYS A 33 -0.70 3.06 9.63
C LYS A 33 0.68 2.92 8.98
N THR A 34 0.91 3.66 7.90
CA THR A 34 2.16 3.62 7.13
C THR A 34 2.56 5.01 6.64
N THR A 35 3.76 5.15 6.09
CA THR A 35 4.26 6.41 5.53
C THR A 35 3.97 6.52 4.03
N LEU A 36 3.97 7.75 3.52
CA LEU A 36 3.82 8.00 2.07
C LEU A 36 4.90 7.26 1.26
N GLU A 37 6.14 7.24 1.74
CA GLU A 37 7.26 6.57 1.07
C GLU A 37 7.01 5.08 0.88
N THR A 38 6.54 4.38 1.92
CA THR A 38 6.19 2.96 1.84
C THR A 38 5.06 2.72 0.85
N MET A 39 4.02 3.57 0.85
CA MET A 39 2.94 3.45 -0.13
C MET A 39 3.45 3.64 -1.56
N LEU A 40 4.32 4.62 -1.81
CA LEU A 40 4.87 4.89 -3.14
C LEU A 40 5.76 3.74 -3.64
N GLN A 41 6.57 3.15 -2.76
CA GLN A 41 7.37 1.96 -3.06
C GLN A 41 6.45 0.79 -3.45
N ALA A 42 5.42 0.51 -2.65
CA ALA A 42 4.47 -0.56 -2.92
C ALA A 42 3.66 -0.32 -4.21
N ILE A 43 3.31 0.94 -4.54
CA ILE A 43 2.69 1.27 -5.83
C ILE A 43 3.64 0.98 -6.99
N ALA A 44 4.91 1.36 -6.88
CA ALA A 44 5.90 1.11 -7.92
C ALA A 44 6.06 -0.40 -8.18
N ASP A 45 6.10 -1.18 -7.10
CA ASP A 45 6.12 -2.64 -7.15
C ASP A 45 4.84 -3.20 -7.80
N TYR A 46 3.67 -2.72 -7.35
CA TYR A 46 2.38 -3.08 -7.91
C TYR A 46 2.24 -2.71 -9.40
N ILE A 47 2.91 -1.68 -9.89
CA ILE A 47 2.96 -1.36 -11.32
C ILE A 47 3.87 -2.34 -12.07
N ARG A 48 5.00 -2.73 -11.46
CA ARG A 48 6.05 -3.54 -12.09
C ARG A 48 5.73 -5.03 -12.15
N PHE A 49 5.17 -5.60 -11.08
CA PHE A 49 4.92 -7.04 -10.96
C PHE A 49 3.53 -7.45 -11.39
N LYS A 50 2.61 -6.49 -11.50
CA LYS A 50 1.24 -6.80 -11.89
C LYS A 50 1.17 -7.24 -13.36
N PRO A 51 0.51 -8.37 -13.65
CA PRO A 51 0.31 -8.82 -15.02
C PRO A 51 -0.60 -7.87 -15.80
N GLU A 52 -0.28 -7.65 -17.08
CA GLU A 52 -1.02 -6.75 -18.00
C GLU A 52 -2.50 -7.12 -18.14
N ARG A 53 -2.82 -8.42 -18.02
CA ARG A 53 -4.18 -8.95 -18.18
C ARG A 53 -5.17 -8.58 -17.06
N ILE A 54 -4.70 -8.00 -15.96
CA ILE A 54 -5.54 -7.65 -14.80
C ILE A 54 -5.62 -6.13 -14.72
N ASP A 55 -6.78 -5.56 -14.43
CA ASP A 55 -6.91 -4.12 -14.17
C ASP A 55 -6.28 -3.70 -12.84
N PHE A 56 -5.79 -2.46 -12.76
CA PHE A 56 -5.35 -1.90 -11.47
C PHE A 56 -6.55 -1.78 -10.52
N LYS A 57 -6.35 -2.22 -9.27
CA LYS A 57 -7.32 -2.01 -8.19
C LYS A 57 -7.66 -0.51 -8.07
N HIS A 58 -8.86 -0.20 -7.59
CA HIS A 58 -9.18 1.19 -7.28
C HIS A 58 -8.29 1.65 -6.12
N PRO A 59 -7.81 2.90 -6.12
CA PRO A 59 -6.92 3.40 -5.08
C PRO A 59 -7.56 3.31 -3.69
N ALA A 60 -8.88 3.56 -3.59
CA ALA A 60 -9.61 3.38 -2.34
C ALA A 60 -9.62 1.92 -1.86
N THR A 61 -9.79 0.95 -2.76
CA THR A 61 -9.77 -0.48 -2.42
C THR A 61 -8.37 -0.94 -2.04
N TRP A 62 -7.36 -0.51 -2.78
CA TRP A 62 -5.95 -0.81 -2.48
C TRP A 62 -5.55 -0.26 -1.12
N LEU A 63 -6.01 0.95 -0.77
CA LEU A 63 -5.76 1.57 0.53
C LEU A 63 -6.56 0.91 1.68
N ASN A 64 -7.85 0.62 1.47
CA ASN A 64 -8.65 -0.04 2.52
C ASN A 64 -8.22 -1.49 2.77
N GLY A 65 -7.72 -2.17 1.74
CA GLY A 65 -7.21 -3.53 1.83
C GLY A 65 -5.74 -3.59 2.26
N GLU A 66 -5.14 -2.47 2.62
CA GLU A 66 -3.79 -2.42 3.19
C GLU A 66 -2.75 -3.06 2.27
N CYS A 67 -2.95 -2.93 0.94
CA CYS A 67 -2.13 -3.61 -0.05
C CYS A 67 -0.67 -3.14 -0.11
N TRP A 68 -0.27 -2.19 0.74
CA TRP A 68 1.15 -1.88 0.98
C TRP A 68 1.83 -2.87 1.94
N GLU A 69 1.07 -3.63 2.73
CA GLU A 69 1.57 -4.74 3.57
C GLU A 69 1.40 -6.10 2.88
N ASP A 70 0.57 -6.17 1.85
CA ASP A 70 0.42 -7.36 1.02
C ASP A 70 1.77 -7.70 0.38
N GLU A 71 2.26 -8.92 0.61
CA GLU A 71 3.52 -9.44 0.10
C GLU A 71 3.43 -9.59 -1.43
N TRP A 72 3.49 -8.47 -2.16
CA TRP A 72 3.89 -8.47 -3.56
C TRP A 72 5.38 -8.70 -3.56
N GLU A 73 5.81 -9.96 -3.53
CA GLU A 73 7.23 -10.32 -3.40
C GLU A 73 8.08 -9.55 -4.43
N PRO A 74 8.86 -8.52 -4.02
CA PRO A 74 9.92 -8.02 -4.86
C PRO A 74 10.93 -9.17 -5.00
N PRO A 75 11.62 -9.33 -6.15
CA PRO A 75 12.64 -10.37 -6.30
C PRO A 75 13.61 -10.26 -5.13
N PRO A 76 13.97 -11.38 -4.49
CA PRO A 76 14.46 -11.39 -3.12
C PRO A 76 15.71 -10.51 -2.99
N SER A 77 15.55 -9.37 -2.34
CA SER A 77 16.67 -8.63 -1.76
C SER A 77 16.76 -9.02 -0.29
N ARG A 78 17.94 -9.56 0.06
CA ARG A 78 18.22 -10.40 1.24
C ARG A 78 17.98 -9.65 2.57
N PRO A 79 17.78 -10.39 3.68
CA PRO A 79 17.05 -9.92 4.86
C PRO A 79 17.90 -9.08 5.82
N SER A 80 17.27 -8.20 6.59
CA SER A 80 17.88 -7.53 7.74
C SER A 80 16.83 -7.19 8.82
N THR A 81 16.61 -8.17 9.69
CA THR A 81 16.47 -8.04 11.15
C THR A 81 15.42 -7.06 11.74
N GLY A 82 14.35 -7.66 12.28
CA GLY A 82 13.97 -7.41 13.68
C GLY A 82 12.68 -6.66 13.98
N HIS A 83 11.53 -7.33 13.87
CA HIS A 83 10.46 -7.14 14.86
C HIS A 83 9.62 -8.42 15.00
N GLY A 84 10.00 -9.27 15.95
CA GLY A 84 9.15 -10.35 16.41
C GLY A 84 8.02 -9.78 17.25
N PHE A 85 6.78 -10.08 16.85
CA PHE A 85 5.66 -10.19 17.77
C PHE A 85 5.27 -11.66 17.86
N LEU A 86 4.97 -12.07 19.09
CA LEU A 86 5.08 -13.42 19.61
C LEU A 86 4.05 -14.43 19.07
N ASP A 87 4.51 -15.67 19.10
CA ASP A 87 3.82 -16.93 18.96
C ASP A 87 2.92 -17.29 20.17
N ALA A 88 1.90 -18.14 19.90
CA ALA A 88 1.21 -19.10 20.77
C ALA A 88 0.16 -18.70 21.84
N LEU A 89 -0.97 -19.44 21.75
CA LEU A 89 -1.89 -20.01 22.79
C LEU A 89 -3.35 -19.88 22.32
N MET A 90 -4.27 -20.85 22.31
CA MET A 90 -4.39 -22.12 23.03
C MET A 90 -5.54 -22.96 22.40
N ARG A 91 -5.26 -24.24 22.13
CA ARG A 91 -6.11 -25.44 22.25
C ARG A 91 -7.61 -25.25 22.60
N HIS A 92 -8.49 -25.91 21.84
CA HIS A 92 -9.58 -26.72 22.41
C HIS A 92 -9.96 -27.88 21.48
#